data_AF-A0AAD3DRB4-F1
#
_entry.id   AF-A0AAD3DRB4-F1
#
_cell.length_a   1.000
_cell.length_b   1.000
_cell.length_c   1.000
_cell.angle_alpha   90.00
_cell.angle_beta   90.00
_cell.angle_gamma   90.00
#
_symmetry.space_group_name_H-M   'P 1'
#
loop_
_entity.id
_entity.type
_entity.pdbx_description
1 polymer ?
#
loop_
_entity_poly.entity_id
_entity_poly.type
_entity_poly.pdbx_seq_one_letter_code
_entity_poly.pdbx_strand_id
1 'polypeptide(L)'
;KHLALAAQALAALAALLPLLRWQLAGAVAEAPRRALLLPEFDRLAQDLSLHVEEIHGKLVDIMQERVHAACRQVAAEAEAWPRAPPQVQAHQAAQPAPSEALRLLVRQLGTLRSVLQPILQPEEVSYIFGR
;
A
#
# COMPACT_ATOMS: atom_id res chain seq x y z
N LYS A 1 0.29 8.12 -3.99
CA LYS A 1 1.56 8.88 -4.03
C LYS A 1 1.94 9.43 -2.66
N HIS A 2 1.14 10.32 -2.04
CA HIS A 2 1.49 10.91 -0.74
C HIS A 2 1.72 9.88 0.37
N LEU A 3 0.87 8.86 0.49
CA LEU A 3 1.08 7.75 1.44
C LEU A 3 2.44 7.06 1.23
N ALA A 4 2.81 6.78 -0.01
CA ALA A 4 4.09 6.15 -0.32
C ALA A 4 5.29 7.04 0.03
N LEU A 5 5.19 8.35 -0.25
CA LEU A 5 6.22 9.32 0.14
C LEU A 5 6.34 9.44 1.67
N ALA A 6 5.22 9.35 2.39
CA ALA A 6 5.23 9.33 3.85
C ALA A 6 5.94 8.07 4.37
N ALA A 7 5.61 6.88 3.86
CA ALA A 7 6.30 5.64 4.20
C ALA A 7 7.81 5.72 3.91
N GLN A 8 8.19 6.24 2.73
CA GLN A 8 9.59 6.44 2.36
C GLN A 8 10.32 7.42 3.30
N ALA A 9 9.67 8.51 3.71
CA ALA A 9 10.24 9.48 4.64
C ALA A 9 10.47 8.87 6.04
N LEU A 10 9.53 8.04 6.51
CA LEU A 10 9.67 7.32 7.78
C LEU A 10 10.77 6.27 7.71
N ALA A 11 10.86 5.52 6.61
CA ALA A 11 11.94 4.56 6.36
C ALA A 11 13.30 5.26 6.32
N ALA A 12 13.40 6.44 5.70
CA ALA A 12 14.61 7.25 5.70
C ALA A 12 14.99 7.69 7.13
N LEU A 13 14.02 8.13 7.94
CA LEU A 13 14.28 8.49 9.33
C LEU A 13 14.72 7.28 10.16
N ALA A 14 14.10 6.13 9.97
CA ALA A 14 14.48 4.88 10.62
C ALA A 14 15.91 4.46 10.24
N ALA A 15 16.31 4.65 8.98
CA ALA A 15 17.69 4.38 8.53
C ALA A 15 18.72 5.35 9.13
N LEU A 16 18.35 6.60 9.41
CA LEU A 16 19.22 7.60 10.06
C LEU A 16 19.34 7.40 11.57
N LEU A 17 18.35 6.76 12.18
CA LEU A 17 18.22 6.62 13.62
C LEU A 17 19.45 5.98 14.30
N PRO A 18 20.08 4.91 13.79
CA PRO A 18 21.27 4.32 14.40
C PRO A 18 22.47 5.27 14.40
N LEU A 19 22.61 6.10 13.37
CA LEU A 19 23.67 7.10 13.27
C LEU A 19 23.46 8.20 14.31
N LEU A 20 22.22 8.69 14.45
CA LEU A 20 21.87 9.67 15.46
C LEU A 20 22.10 9.13 16.88
N ARG A 21 21.68 7.89 17.13
CA ARG A 21 21.92 7.19 18.41
C ARG A 21 23.40 7.15 18.73
N TRP A 22 24.24 6.74 17.78
CA TRP A 22 25.69 6.66 17.97
C TRP A 22 26.32 8.03 18.29
N GLN A 23 26.00 9.06 17.51
CA GLN A 23 26.56 10.40 17.70
C GLN A 23 26.13 11.01 19.05
N LEU A 24 24.85 10.89 19.41
CA LEU A 24 24.33 11.44 20.66
C LEU A 24 24.81 10.67 21.89
N ALA A 25 24.99 9.35 21.78
CA ALA A 25 25.61 8.55 22.83
C ALA A 25 27.04 9.04 23.16
N GLY A 26 27.81 9.41 22.13
CA GLY A 26 29.15 9.99 22.29
C GLY A 26 29.15 11.43 22.81
N ALA A 27 28.18 12.25 22.39
CA ALA A 27 28.10 13.66 22.74
C ALA A 27 27.62 13.91 24.19
N VAL A 28 26.73 13.06 24.72
CA VAL A 28 26.23 13.20 26.10
C VAL A 28 27.21 12.57 27.07
N ALA A 29 28.06 13.37 27.72
CA ALA A 29 29.06 12.88 28.67
C ALA A 29 28.47 12.36 30.00
N GLU A 30 27.32 12.90 30.42
CA GLU A 30 26.67 12.53 31.69
C GLU A 30 25.95 11.18 31.57
N ALA A 31 26.44 10.18 32.31
CA ALA A 31 25.88 8.83 32.37
C ALA A 31 24.35 8.75 32.64
N PRO A 32 23.76 9.49 33.60
CA PRO A 32 22.32 9.39 33.87
C PRO A 32 21.46 9.92 32.71
N ARG A 33 21.89 10.99 32.03
CA ARG A 33 21.17 11.52 30.86
C ARG A 33 21.24 10.56 29.68
N ARG A 34 22.41 9.95 29.46
CA ARG A 34 22.60 8.93 28.40
C ARG A 34 21.71 7.71 28.64
N ALA A 35 21.61 7.25 29.90
CA ALA A 35 20.76 6.10 30.27
C ALA A 35 19.27 6.35 30.01
N LEU A 36 18.80 7.60 30.13
CA LEU A 36 17.43 7.98 29.80
C LEU A 36 17.21 8.17 28.28
N LEU A 37 18.22 8.66 27.56
CA LEU A 37 18.12 8.96 26.13
C LEU A 37 18.12 7.71 25.24
N LEU A 38 18.98 6.73 25.51
CA LEU A 38 19.13 5.55 24.64
C LEU A 38 17.83 4.74 24.46
N PRO A 39 17.02 4.47 25.50
CA PRO A 39 15.73 3.80 25.34
C PRO A 39 14.74 4.56 24.46
N GLU A 40 14.80 5.90 24.41
CA GLU A 40 13.90 6.69 23.56
C GLU A 40 14.20 6.47 22.07
N PHE A 41 15.46 6.17 21.69
CA PHE A 41 15.77 5.76 20.33
C PHE A 41 15.16 4.40 19.99
N ASP A 42 15.14 3.46 20.93
CA ASP A 42 14.53 2.15 20.70
C ASP A 42 13.00 2.26 20.56
N ARG A 43 12.36 3.12 21.37
CA ARG A 43 10.93 3.45 21.25
C ARG A 43 10.63 4.11 19.91
N LEU A 44 11.39 5.13 19.53
CA LEU A 44 11.22 5.81 18.25
C LEU A 44 11.39 4.87 17.06
N ALA A 45 12.33 3.92 17.12
CA ALA A 45 12.49 2.90 16.08
C ALA A 45 11.23 2.05 15.91
N GLN A 46 10.63 1.63 17.03
CA GLN A 46 9.38 0.85 17.04
C GLN A 46 8.22 1.67 16.49
N ASP A 47 8.05 2.91 16.94
CA ASP A 47 6.98 3.81 16.49
C ASP A 47 7.06 4.08 14.99
N LEU A 48 8.26 4.31 14.45
CA LEU A 48 8.47 4.49 13.01
C LEU A 48 8.09 3.23 12.22
N SER A 49 8.48 2.05 12.71
CA SER A 49 8.17 0.78 12.06
C SER A 49 6.67 0.51 12.05
N LEU A 50 6.00 0.70 13.19
CA LEU A 50 4.54 0.58 13.30
C LEU A 50 3.82 1.54 12.35
N HIS A 51 4.29 2.78 12.25
CA HIS A 51 3.63 3.75 11.38
C HIS A 51 3.80 3.42 9.89
N VAL A 52 4.94 2.86 9.48
CA VAL A 52 5.12 2.33 8.12
C VAL A 52 4.14 1.18 7.86
N GLU A 53 3.98 0.25 8.81
CA GLU A 53 3.00 -0.84 8.70
C GLU A 53 1.56 -0.34 8.58
N GLU A 54 1.17 0.67 9.35
CA GLU A 54 -0.15 1.29 9.25
C GLU A 54 -0.39 1.92 7.87
N ILE A 55 0.63 2.57 7.30
CA ILE A 55 0.54 3.15 5.96
C ILE A 55 0.41 2.06 4.90
N HIS A 56 1.18 0.97 5.01
CA HIS A 56 1.05 -0.18 4.12
C HIS A 56 -0.33 -0.83 4.23
N GLY A 57 -0.85 -0.99 5.45
CA GLY A 57 -2.22 -1.47 5.70
C GLY A 57 -3.26 -0.60 4.99
N LYS A 58 -3.19 0.73 5.13
CA LYS A 58 -4.09 1.66 4.44
C LYS A 58 -4.02 1.54 2.91
N LEU A 59 -2.83 1.30 2.35
CA LEU A 59 -2.68 1.08 0.90
C LEU A 59 -3.39 -0.21 0.46
N VAL A 60 -3.26 -1.28 1.24
CA VAL A 60 -3.96 -2.55 1.00
C VAL A 60 -5.48 -2.36 1.13
N ASP A 61 -5.96 -1.69 2.17
CA ASP A 61 -7.39 -1.45 2.39
C ASP A 61 -8.02 -0.67 1.22
N ILE A 62 -7.34 0.37 0.72
CA ILE A 62 -7.79 1.14 -0.46
C ILE A 62 -7.87 0.24 -1.70
N MET A 63 -6.93 -0.68 -1.87
CA MET A 63 -6.96 -1.64 -2.98
C MET A 63 -8.09 -2.66 -2.83
N GLN A 64 -8.28 -3.18 -1.61
CA GLN A 64 -9.36 -4.11 -1.30
C GLN A 64 -10.71 -3.48 -1.57
N GLU A 65 -10.93 -2.22 -1.17
CA GLU A 65 -12.17 -1.51 -1.43
C GLU A 65 -12.46 -1.42 -2.95
N ARG A 66 -11.44 -1.12 -3.76
CA ARG A 66 -11.56 -1.09 -5.23
C ARG A 66 -11.90 -2.44 -5.83
N VAL A 67 -11.25 -3.51 -5.35
CA VAL A 67 -11.56 -4.89 -5.76
C VAL A 67 -12.99 -5.24 -5.41
N HIS A 68 -13.44 -4.95 -4.19
CA HIS A 68 -14.82 -5.22 -3.74
C HIS A 68 -15.84 -4.45 -4.58
N ALA A 69 -15.58 -3.19 -4.91
CA ALA A 69 -16.44 -2.41 -5.78
C ALA A 69 -16.57 -3.03 -7.19
N ALA A 70 -15.44 -3.46 -7.78
CA ALA A 70 -15.45 -4.16 -9.06
C ALA A 70 -16.21 -5.49 -9.00
N CYS A 71 -16.02 -6.29 -7.94
CA CYS A 71 -16.73 -7.55 -7.75
C CYS A 71 -18.25 -7.34 -7.65
N ARG A 72 -18.71 -6.33 -6.90
CA ARG A 72 -20.15 -5.99 -6.82
C ARG A 72 -20.72 -5.61 -8.17
N GLN A 73 -19.99 -4.83 -8.96
CA GLN A 73 -20.44 -4.43 -10.29
C GLN A 73 -20.53 -5.64 -11.23
N VAL A 74 -19.52 -6.52 -11.23
CA VAL A 74 -19.55 -7.76 -12.03
C VAL A 74 -20.69 -8.68 -11.61
N ALA A 75 -20.97 -8.82 -10.31
CA ALA A 75 -22.10 -9.60 -9.83
C ALA A 75 -23.44 -9.04 -10.36
N ALA A 76 -23.62 -7.73 -10.30
CA ALA A 76 -24.82 -7.08 -10.84
C ALA A 76 -24.97 -7.26 -12.36
N GLU A 77 -23.86 -7.16 -13.11
CA GLU A 77 -23.83 -7.44 -14.56
C GLU A 77 -24.23 -8.90 -14.86
N ALA A 78 -23.72 -9.85 -14.06
CA ALA A 78 -24.05 -11.27 -14.20
C ALA A 78 -25.53 -11.56 -13.88
N GLU A 79 -26.12 -10.92 -12.88
CA GLU A 79 -27.54 -11.04 -12.55
C GLU A 79 -28.46 -10.40 -13.61
N ALA A 80 -28.00 -9.35 -14.28
CA ALA A 80 -28.74 -8.70 -15.36
C ALA A 80 -28.65 -9.49 -16.68
N TRP A 81 -27.63 -10.33 -16.84
CA TRP A 81 -27.35 -11.09 -18.06
C TRP A 81 -28.54 -11.87 -18.63
N PRO A 82 -29.30 -12.65 -17.84
CA PRO A 82 -30.43 -13.42 -18.35
C PRO A 82 -31.58 -12.54 -18.87
N ARG A 83 -31.65 -11.28 -18.42
CA ARG A 83 -32.68 -10.31 -18.83
C ARG A 83 -32.25 -9.48 -20.04
N ALA A 84 -31.01 -9.60 -20.48
CA ALA A 84 -30.49 -8.87 -21.63
C ALA A 84 -31.16 -9.31 -22.95
N PRO A 85 -31.30 -8.44 -23.95
CA PRO A 85 -31.84 -8.81 -25.25
C PRO A 85 -31.02 -9.94 -25.90
N PRO A 86 -31.65 -10.89 -26.61
CA PRO A 86 -30.96 -12.03 -27.22
C PRO A 86 -29.89 -11.62 -28.24
N GLN A 87 -30.04 -10.45 -28.87
CA GLN A 87 -29.04 -9.86 -29.77
C GLN A 87 -27.75 -9.50 -29.02
N VAL A 88 -27.87 -8.92 -27.82
CA VAL A 88 -26.72 -8.57 -26.96
C VAL A 88 -26.05 -9.83 -26.43
N GLN A 89 -26.84 -10.84 -26.06
CA GLN A 89 -26.34 -12.14 -25.64
C GLN A 89 -25.54 -12.85 -26.74
N ALA A 90 -26.09 -12.91 -27.95
CA ALA A 90 -25.42 -13.49 -29.11
C ALA A 90 -24.14 -12.72 -29.48
N HIS A 91 -24.16 -11.38 -29.38
CA HIS A 91 -22.99 -10.56 -29.71
C HIS A 91 -21.83 -10.78 -28.74
N GLN A 92 -22.09 -10.84 -27.42
CA GLN A 92 -21.01 -11.11 -26.45
C GLN A 92 -20.57 -12.59 -26.46
N ALA A 93 -21.45 -13.53 -26.81
CA ALA A 93 -21.04 -14.92 -27.02
C ALA A 93 -20.12 -15.08 -28.23
N ALA A 94 -20.35 -14.29 -29.29
CA ALA A 94 -19.48 -14.24 -30.47
C ALA A 94 -18.18 -13.46 -30.21
N GLN A 95 -18.21 -12.45 -29.32
CA GLN A 95 -17.05 -11.63 -28.95
C GLN A 95 -16.95 -11.51 -27.42
N PRO A 96 -16.31 -12.47 -26.74
CA PRO A 96 -16.14 -12.41 -25.30
C PRO A 96 -15.18 -11.27 -24.94
N ALA A 97 -15.72 -10.19 -24.38
CA ALA A 97 -14.95 -9.10 -23.83
C ALA A 97 -15.01 -9.14 -22.30
N PRO A 98 -13.92 -8.83 -21.57
CA PRO A 98 -13.97 -8.72 -20.12
C PRO A 98 -14.98 -7.65 -19.69
N SER A 99 -15.50 -7.73 -18.47
CA SER A 99 -16.35 -6.65 -17.95
C SER A 99 -15.61 -5.32 -17.92
N GLU A 100 -16.34 -4.22 -18.07
CA GLU A 100 -15.75 -2.89 -17.96
C GLU A 100 -15.20 -2.65 -16.54
N ALA A 101 -15.90 -3.16 -15.53
CA ALA A 101 -15.46 -3.17 -14.14
C ALA A 101 -14.07 -3.78 -13.97
N LEU A 102 -13.82 -4.96 -14.56
CA LEU A 102 -12.51 -5.62 -14.50
C LEU A 102 -11.43 -4.84 -15.26
N ARG A 103 -11.76 -4.29 -16.44
CA ARG A 103 -10.82 -3.43 -17.19
C ARG A 103 -10.45 -2.17 -16.40
N LEU A 104 -11.41 -1.56 -15.71
CA LEU A 104 -11.16 -0.41 -14.85
C LEU A 104 -10.27 -0.80 -13.66
N LEU A 105 -10.56 -1.92 -13.00
CA LEU A 105 -9.77 -2.43 -11.89
C LEU A 105 -8.29 -2.65 -12.31
N VAL A 106 -8.05 -3.32 -13.43
CA VAL A 106 -6.69 -3.55 -13.96
C VAL A 106 -5.98 -2.22 -14.22
N ARG A 107 -6.65 -1.23 -14.80
CA ARG A 107 -6.07 0.11 -15.03
C ARG A 107 -5.73 0.83 -13.73
N GLN A 108 -6.59 0.72 -12.71
CA GLN A 108 -6.37 1.33 -11.40
C GLN A 108 -5.19 0.66 -10.67
N LEU A 109 -5.12 -0.68 -10.70
CA LEU A 109 -4.00 -1.44 -10.13
C LEU A 109 -2.68 -1.14 -10.84
N GLY A 110 -2.69 -1.07 -12.17
CA GLY A 110 -1.52 -0.70 -12.96
C GLY A 110 -1.04 0.72 -12.66
N THR A 111 -1.97 1.68 -12.58
CA THR A 111 -1.65 3.06 -12.18
C THR A 111 -1.04 3.09 -10.78
N LEU A 112 -1.65 2.42 -9.81
CA LEU A 112 -1.14 2.38 -8.44
C LEU A 112 0.28 1.78 -8.40
N ARG A 113 0.51 0.63 -9.07
CA ARG A 113 1.81 0.00 -9.12
C ARG A 113 2.87 0.92 -9.73
N SER A 114 2.54 1.60 -10.83
CA SER A 114 3.46 2.54 -11.49
C SER A 114 3.84 3.73 -10.59
N VAL A 115 2.95 4.13 -9.69
CA VAL A 115 3.19 5.22 -8.73
C VAL A 115 3.98 4.75 -7.51
N LEU A 116 3.73 3.53 -7.02
CA LEU A 116 4.38 2.99 -5.82
C LEU A 116 5.80 2.47 -6.10
N GLN A 117 6.01 1.80 -7.22
CA GLN A 117 7.29 1.16 -7.59
C GLN A 117 8.52 2.09 -7.56
N PRO A 118 8.47 3.36 -7.99
CA PRO A 118 9.64 4.25 -7.90
C PRO A 118 9.86 4.85 -6.51
N ILE A 119 8.93 4.68 -5.57
CA ILE A 119 8.97 5.34 -4.25
C ILE A 119 9.29 4.33 -3.14
N LEU A 120 8.68 3.16 -3.19
CA LEU A 120 8.81 2.11 -2.18
C LEU A 120 9.88 1.08 -2.57
N GLN A 121 10.42 0.39 -1.58
CA GLN A 121 11.34 -0.73 -1.81
C GLN A 121 10.62 -1.91 -2.48
N PRO A 122 11.32 -2.76 -3.25
CA PRO A 122 10.72 -3.91 -3.92
C PRO A 122 9.96 -4.85 -2.98
N GLU A 123 10.46 -5.04 -1.75
CA GLU A 123 9.85 -5.87 -0.73
C GLU A 123 8.51 -5.30 -0.25
N GLU A 124 8.44 -3.97 -0.07
CA GLU A 124 7.22 -3.26 0.32
C GLU A 124 6.16 -3.32 -0.77
N VAL A 125 6.57 -3.17 -2.04
CA VAL A 125 5.69 -3.34 -3.19
C VAL A 125 5.18 -4.78 -3.24
N SER A 126 6.05 -5.78 -3.08
CA SER A 126 5.64 -7.18 -3.05
C SER A 126 4.68 -7.47 -1.90
N TYR A 127 4.88 -6.85 -0.73
CA TYR A 127 4.00 -6.99 0.42
C TYR A 127 2.61 -6.40 0.15
N ILE A 128 2.53 -5.20 -0.43
CA ILE A 128 1.27 -4.51 -0.70
C ILE A 128 0.45 -5.24 -1.79
N PHE A 129 1.11 -5.73 -2.86
CA PHE A 129 0.43 -6.40 -3.98
C PHE A 129 0.30 -7.92 -3.82
N GLY A 130 0.96 -8.52 -2.82
CA GLY A 130 0.95 -9.96 -2.55
C GLY A 130 -0.08 -10.41 -1.51
N ARG A 131 -0.73 -9.47 -0.80
CA ARG A 131 -1.87 -9.72 0.10
C ARG A 131 -3.20 -9.53 -0.63
#